data_AF-A0A2I0URG6-F1
#
_entry.id   AF-A0A2I0URG6-F1
#
_cell.length_a   1.000
_cell.length_b   1.000
_cell.length_c   1.000
_cell.angle_alpha   90.00
_cell.angle_beta   90.00
_cell.angle_gamma   90.00
#
_symmetry.space_group_name_H-M   'P 1'
#
loop_
_entity.id
_entity.type
_entity.pdbx_description
1 polymer ?
#
loop_
_entity_poly.entity_id
_entity_poly.type
_entity_poly.pdbx_seq_one_letter_code
_entity_poly.pdbx_strand_id
1 'polypeptide(L)'
;MVGEPVLPGLEQQGLGSSWHWLCSVWWGGPPAGPLSSVSRTVEAGQLRCSGLSCPLEQQLLPAVITEHKQTMPLPETMFCAQQIKIPPELPDILKQFTKAAVRTQPHDVLQWAAAYFSALSKGETLPVKERIEMPLATEKADAGLTPGLLKILHKQLSPKDMVNVAELKEKWKHLCLPEEQLDAILQLDNFGEEVEWMKFLALGCSVLGKSLLSSMKHACEILTKDPEGGAARIPFETFSFLYSYLACIDGEIPEEKTEAFLHGIKEYADQQHGMVLLRNFLTPSPFF
;
A
#
# COMPACT_ATOMS: atom_id res chain seq x y z
N MET A 1 2.68 -28.60 39.31
CA MET A 1 2.00 -28.49 38.01
C MET A 1 1.80 -27.02 37.72
N VAL A 2 2.75 -26.41 37.01
CA VAL A 2 2.63 -25.09 36.40
C VAL A 2 3.26 -25.27 35.03
N GLY A 3 2.44 -25.25 33.98
CA GLY A 3 2.87 -25.44 32.60
C GLY A 3 2.99 -24.08 31.93
N GLU A 4 4.21 -23.74 31.50
CA GLU A 4 4.46 -22.69 30.51
C GLU A 4 4.01 -23.17 29.12
N PRO A 5 3.30 -22.34 28.33
CA PRO A 5 3.09 -22.63 26.92
C PRO A 5 4.31 -22.20 26.10
N VAL A 6 4.94 -23.21 25.48
CA VAL A 6 5.99 -23.11 24.47
C VAL A 6 5.40 -22.51 23.18
N LEU A 7 5.98 -21.40 22.69
CA LEU A 7 5.70 -20.84 21.36
C LEU A 7 6.46 -21.65 20.28
N PRO A 8 5.82 -22.02 19.15
CA PRO A 8 6.54 -22.60 18.01
C PRO A 8 7.24 -21.52 17.19
N GLY A 9 8.44 -21.86 16.72
CA GLY A 9 9.36 -20.98 16.01
C GLY A 9 8.84 -20.45 14.69
N LEU A 10 9.05 -19.15 14.46
CA LEU A 10 8.94 -18.51 13.15
C LEU A 10 10.12 -18.95 12.28
N GLU A 11 9.79 -19.68 11.22
CA GLU A 11 10.67 -19.93 10.09
C GLU A 11 10.88 -18.62 9.32
N GLN A 12 12.13 -18.13 9.30
CA GLN A 12 12.51 -16.98 8.47
C GLN A 12 12.50 -17.42 7.00
N GLN A 13 11.49 -16.98 6.24
CA GLN A 13 11.52 -17.04 4.78
C GLN A 13 11.44 -15.62 4.21
N GLY A 14 12.32 -15.38 3.24
CA GLY A 14 12.90 -14.08 2.94
C GLY A 14 11.94 -13.03 2.37
N LEU A 15 11.98 -11.84 2.96
CA LEU A 15 11.49 -10.61 2.36
C LEU A 15 12.58 -10.02 1.45
N GLY A 16 12.16 -9.66 0.24
CA GLY A 16 13.02 -9.21 -0.87
C GLY A 16 14.00 -8.11 -0.49
N SER A 17 15.26 -8.36 -0.81
CA SER A 17 16.45 -7.56 -0.50
C SER A 17 16.49 -6.12 -1.08
N SER A 18 15.46 -5.70 -1.83
CA SER A 18 15.45 -4.40 -2.54
C SER A 18 15.08 -3.21 -1.62
N TRP A 19 14.15 -3.41 -0.68
CA TRP A 19 13.65 -2.32 0.17
C TRP A 19 14.46 -2.14 1.47
N HIS A 20 15.09 -3.19 1.96
CA HIS A 20 15.91 -3.15 3.18
C HIS A 20 17.20 -2.33 2.98
N TRP A 21 17.72 -2.29 1.75
CA TRP A 21 18.88 -1.48 1.39
C TRP A 21 18.56 0.02 1.44
N LEU A 22 17.41 0.45 0.93
CA LEU A 22 16.99 1.86 0.93
C LEU A 22 16.75 2.43 2.33
N CYS A 23 16.19 1.65 3.26
CA CYS A 23 16.05 2.06 4.66
C CYS A 23 17.40 2.21 5.38
N SER A 24 18.38 1.37 5.04
CA SER A 24 19.69 1.35 5.72
C SER A 24 20.62 2.49 5.31
N VAL A 25 20.44 3.04 4.10
CA VAL A 25 21.32 4.11 3.56
C VAL A 25 20.96 5.51 4.10
N TRP A 26 19.73 5.71 4.59
CA TRP A 26 19.25 7.06 4.98
C TRP A 26 19.07 7.28 6.49
N TRP A 27 18.97 6.22 7.31
CA TRP A 27 18.94 6.36 8.77
C TRP A 27 20.34 6.19 9.35
N GLY A 28 21.21 7.18 9.11
CA GLY A 28 22.58 7.21 9.64
C GLY A 28 22.61 7.30 11.17
N GLY A 29 22.87 6.18 11.84
CA GLY A 29 23.33 6.14 13.24
C GLY A 29 24.84 5.85 13.30
N PRO A 30 25.60 6.44 14.24
CA PRO A 30 27.05 6.32 14.28
C PRO A 30 27.50 4.91 14.70
N PRO A 31 28.68 4.42 14.24
CA PRO A 31 29.17 3.11 14.61
C PRO A 31 29.70 3.11 16.05
N ALA A 32 29.12 2.25 16.89
CA ALA A 32 29.69 1.94 18.20
C ALA A 32 30.99 1.12 18.02
N GLY A 33 32.03 1.54 18.73
CA GLY A 33 33.34 0.86 18.82
C GLY A 33 33.31 -0.43 19.65
N PRO A 34 34.48 -1.06 19.85
CA PRO A 34 34.64 -2.51 19.71
C PRO A 34 34.57 -3.29 21.04
N LEU A 35 34.07 -4.52 20.97
CA LEU A 35 34.23 -5.53 22.03
C LEU A 35 34.71 -6.87 21.46
N SER A 36 35.99 -7.12 21.70
CA SER A 36 36.65 -8.39 22.07
C SER A 36 35.96 -9.73 21.72
N SER A 37 36.62 -10.45 20.80
CA SER A 37 37.05 -11.86 20.91
C SER A 37 36.18 -12.86 21.69
N VAL A 38 35.54 -13.78 20.95
CA VAL A 38 35.36 -15.17 21.39
C VAL A 38 35.58 -16.09 20.18
N SER A 39 36.69 -16.82 20.20
CA SER A 39 36.96 -17.94 19.32
C SER A 39 35.98 -19.07 19.59
N ARG A 40 35.37 -19.64 18.54
CA ARG A 40 34.71 -20.94 18.63
C ARG A 40 35.06 -21.77 17.40
N THR A 41 36.03 -22.65 17.60
CA THR A 41 36.31 -23.84 16.79
C THR A 41 35.10 -24.76 16.85
N VAL A 42 34.61 -25.23 15.69
CA VAL A 42 33.77 -26.42 15.58
C VAL A 42 34.22 -27.21 14.36
N GLU A 43 34.49 -28.49 14.61
CA GLU A 43 35.06 -29.50 13.73
C GLU A 43 34.22 -29.81 12.49
N ALA A 44 34.92 -30.17 11.42
CA ALA A 44 34.36 -30.65 10.17
C ALA A 44 33.87 -32.11 10.32
N GLY A 45 32.55 -32.30 10.20
CA GLY A 45 31.91 -33.61 10.09
C GLY A 45 32.04 -34.17 8.68
N GLN A 46 32.80 -35.26 8.57
CA GLN A 46 33.02 -36.07 7.37
C GLN A 46 31.72 -36.79 6.93
N LEU A 47 31.26 -36.57 5.70
CA LEU A 47 30.30 -37.45 5.02
C LEU A 47 30.95 -38.02 3.75
N ARG A 48 31.16 -39.34 3.77
CA ARG A 48 31.62 -40.16 2.65
C ARG A 48 30.45 -40.39 1.69
N CYS A 49 30.69 -40.19 0.40
CA CYS A 49 29.98 -40.90 -0.65
C CYS A 49 31.00 -41.68 -1.49
N SER A 50 30.78 -42.99 -1.60
CA SER A 50 31.64 -43.93 -2.31
C SER A 50 31.06 -44.23 -3.69
N GLY A 51 31.90 -44.09 -4.72
CA GLY A 51 31.96 -45.00 -5.87
C GLY A 51 31.06 -44.70 -7.07
N LEU A 52 31.68 -44.32 -8.19
CA LEU A 52 31.70 -45.09 -9.46
C LEU A 52 32.79 -44.50 -10.40
N SER A 53 33.56 -45.41 -11.02
CA SER A 53 34.75 -45.24 -11.88
C SER A 53 34.49 -44.39 -13.16
N CYS A 54 35.44 -43.89 -13.98
CA CYS A 54 36.73 -44.38 -14.51
C CYS A 54 37.41 -43.19 -15.30
N PRO A 55 38.61 -43.34 -15.92
CA PRO A 55 39.70 -42.34 -15.94
C PRO A 55 40.04 -41.72 -17.32
N LEU A 56 40.82 -40.64 -17.31
CA LEU A 56 41.82 -40.10 -18.28
C LEU A 56 41.94 -38.61 -17.91
N GLU A 57 43.05 -38.08 -17.43
CA GLU A 57 44.24 -37.76 -18.21
C GLU A 57 45.34 -37.38 -17.19
N GLN A 58 46.48 -38.08 -17.21
CA GLN A 58 47.68 -37.61 -16.55
C GLN A 58 48.48 -36.76 -17.54
N GLN A 59 49.19 -35.79 -16.96
CA GLN A 59 50.43 -35.13 -17.40
C GLN A 59 50.27 -33.66 -17.81
N LEU A 60 50.65 -32.71 -16.93
CA LEU A 60 51.92 -31.97 -17.03
C LEU A 60 52.11 -30.98 -15.85
N LEU A 61 53.39 -30.62 -15.65
CA LEU A 61 54.08 -29.90 -14.56
C LEU A 61 53.56 -28.50 -14.16
N PRO A 62 54.00 -27.95 -12.99
CA PRO A 62 53.49 -26.71 -12.43
C PRO A 62 54.15 -25.49 -13.07
N ALA A 63 53.34 -24.57 -13.63
CA ALA A 63 53.80 -23.29 -14.13
C ALA A 63 53.11 -22.15 -13.39
N VAL A 64 53.94 -21.39 -12.68
CA VAL A 64 53.76 -20.06 -12.10
C VAL A 64 52.63 -19.25 -12.74
N ILE A 65 51.52 -19.08 -12.02
CA ILE A 65 50.54 -18.03 -12.35
C ILE A 65 51.13 -16.72 -11.82
N THR A 66 51.76 -15.99 -12.72
CA THR A 66 52.12 -14.59 -12.50
C THR A 66 50.81 -13.81 -12.47
N GLU A 67 50.45 -13.23 -11.33
CA GLU A 67 49.33 -12.29 -11.23
C GLU A 67 49.59 -11.09 -12.14
N HIS A 68 49.01 -11.10 -13.34
CA HIS A 68 48.76 -9.85 -14.05
C HIS A 68 47.51 -9.19 -13.47
N LYS A 69 47.69 -8.53 -12.32
CA LYS A 69 46.76 -7.51 -11.84
C LYS A 69 46.87 -6.28 -12.76
N GLN A 70 46.23 -6.35 -13.91
CA GLN A 70 46.05 -5.18 -14.77
C GLN A 70 44.98 -4.30 -14.11
N THR A 71 45.42 -3.47 -13.15
CA THR A 71 44.59 -2.41 -12.60
C THR A 71 44.56 -1.31 -13.66
N MET A 72 43.51 -1.30 -14.49
CA MET A 72 43.17 -0.10 -15.25
C MET A 72 42.94 1.03 -14.24
N PRO A 73 43.66 2.17 -14.29
CA PRO A 73 43.26 3.32 -13.52
C PRO A 73 41.86 3.71 -13.98
N LEU A 74 40.91 3.80 -13.04
CA LEU A 74 39.60 4.39 -13.31
C LEU A 74 39.85 5.78 -13.91
N PRO A 75 39.18 6.16 -15.02
CA PRO A 75 39.32 7.50 -15.57
C PRO A 75 39.03 8.51 -14.46
N GLU A 76 40.01 9.34 -14.11
CA GLU A 76 39.77 10.50 -13.25
C GLU A 76 38.64 11.29 -13.90
N THR A 77 37.56 11.50 -13.15
CA THR A 77 36.39 12.23 -13.62
C THR A 77 36.82 13.65 -14.01
N MET A 78 37.04 13.90 -15.30
CA MET A 78 37.46 15.19 -15.89
C MET A 78 36.41 16.31 -15.76
N PHE A 79 35.35 16.11 -14.97
CA PHE A 79 34.27 17.08 -14.81
C PHE A 79 34.56 17.99 -13.62
N CYS A 80 34.79 19.27 -13.88
CA CYS A 80 34.81 20.27 -12.80
C CYS A 80 33.38 20.49 -12.30
N ALA A 81 33.16 20.50 -10.98
CA ALA A 81 31.83 20.72 -10.38
C ALA A 81 31.16 22.04 -10.84
N GLN A 82 31.94 23.01 -11.30
CA GLN A 82 31.47 24.29 -11.85
C GLN A 82 30.84 24.18 -13.25
N GLN A 83 31.12 23.11 -14.01
CA GLN A 83 30.56 22.89 -15.35
C GLN A 83 29.12 22.36 -15.28
N ILE A 84 28.74 21.69 -14.19
CA ILE A 84 27.40 21.13 -13.98
C ILE A 84 26.59 22.12 -13.16
N LYS A 85 25.76 22.92 -13.82
CA LYS A 85 24.81 23.80 -13.16
C LYS A 85 23.59 23.00 -12.71
N ILE A 86 23.56 22.61 -11.43
CA ILE A 86 22.39 21.95 -10.83
C ILE A 86 21.40 23.04 -10.38
N PRO A 87 20.15 23.04 -10.87
CA PRO A 87 19.13 23.96 -10.39
C PRO A 87 18.90 23.78 -8.87
N PRO A 88 18.78 24.87 -8.09
CA PRO A 88 18.66 24.78 -6.63
C PRO A 88 17.37 24.08 -6.16
N GLU A 89 16.34 24.03 -7.01
CA GLU A 89 15.04 23.40 -6.72
C GLU A 89 15.05 21.88 -6.94
N LEU A 90 15.94 21.36 -7.79
CA LEU A 90 15.97 19.96 -8.18
C LEU A 90 16.13 18.99 -6.98
N PRO A 91 17.02 19.24 -5.99
CA PRO A 91 17.15 18.36 -4.84
C PRO A 91 15.87 18.24 -4.02
N ASP A 92 15.11 19.33 -3.88
CA ASP A 92 13.86 19.31 -3.11
C ASP A 92 12.77 18.54 -3.85
N ILE A 93 12.64 18.74 -5.16
CA ILE A 93 11.70 17.97 -6.00
C ILE A 93 11.97 16.47 -5.90
N LEU A 94 13.23 16.05 -6.03
CA LEU A 94 13.62 14.63 -5.91
C LEU A 94 13.33 14.06 -4.52
N LYS A 95 13.55 14.86 -3.48
CA LYS A 95 13.24 14.48 -2.09
C LYS A 95 11.74 14.30 -1.89
N GLN A 96 10.92 15.22 -2.39
CA GLN A 96 9.46 15.13 -2.31
C GLN A 96 8.92 13.93 -3.09
N PHE A 97 9.42 13.70 -4.31
CA PHE A 97 9.09 12.53 -5.13
C PHE A 97 9.43 11.23 -4.40
N THR A 98 10.64 11.10 -3.88
CA THR A 98 11.08 9.88 -3.18
C THR A 98 10.23 9.61 -1.95
N LYS A 99 9.93 10.66 -1.17
CA LYS A 99 9.04 10.57 -0.01
C LYS A 99 7.62 10.13 -0.40
N ALA A 100 7.11 10.62 -1.52
CA ALA A 100 5.80 10.24 -2.04
C ALA A 100 5.78 8.78 -2.55
N ALA A 101 6.85 8.33 -3.21
CA ALA A 101 6.98 6.95 -3.69
C ALA A 101 7.02 5.95 -2.53
N VAL A 102 7.84 6.23 -1.50
CA VAL A 102 7.95 5.40 -0.29
C VAL A 102 6.60 5.28 0.44
N ARG A 103 5.80 6.35 0.44
CA ARG A 103 4.47 6.35 1.06
C ARG A 103 3.44 5.56 0.28
N THR A 104 3.44 5.75 -1.04
CA THR A 104 2.41 5.20 -1.92
C THR A 104 2.65 3.72 -2.22
N GLN A 105 3.91 3.28 -2.16
CA GLN A 105 4.34 1.93 -2.52
C GLN A 105 3.69 1.45 -3.83
N PRO A 106 3.82 2.23 -4.94
CA PRO A 106 3.20 1.85 -6.19
C PRO A 106 3.84 0.58 -6.73
N HIS A 107 3.03 -0.30 -7.31
CA HIS A 107 3.51 -1.52 -7.93
C HIS A 107 4.41 -1.22 -9.14
N ASP A 108 3.99 -0.27 -9.98
CA ASP A 108 4.80 0.26 -11.09
C ASP A 108 5.23 1.69 -10.78
N VAL A 109 6.50 1.85 -10.39
CA VAL A 109 7.11 3.14 -10.06
C VAL A 109 7.21 4.05 -11.28
N LEU A 110 7.45 3.50 -12.48
CA LEU A 110 7.67 4.31 -13.68
C LEU A 110 6.35 4.93 -14.16
N GLN A 111 5.29 4.12 -14.25
CA GLN A 111 3.95 4.61 -14.59
C GLN A 111 3.45 5.62 -13.55
N TRP A 112 3.62 5.30 -12.26
CA TRP A 112 3.25 6.21 -11.18
C TRP A 112 4.05 7.52 -11.23
N ALA A 113 5.34 7.47 -11.55
CA ALA A 113 6.18 8.67 -11.67
C ALA A 113 5.71 9.58 -12.81
N ALA A 114 5.35 9.00 -13.96
CA ALA A 114 4.79 9.77 -15.08
C ALA A 114 3.50 10.49 -14.66
N ALA A 115 2.62 9.81 -13.93
CA ALA A 115 1.41 10.41 -13.38
C ALA A 115 1.70 11.50 -12.33
N TYR A 116 2.65 11.25 -11.42
CA TYR A 116 3.06 12.19 -10.38
C TYR A 116 3.57 13.51 -10.97
N PHE A 117 4.52 13.45 -11.91
CA PHE A 117 5.06 14.66 -12.54
C PHE A 117 4.04 15.35 -13.45
N SER A 118 3.17 14.59 -14.12
CA SER A 118 2.07 15.16 -14.90
C SER A 118 1.12 15.95 -13.99
N ALA A 119 0.70 15.38 -12.86
CA ALA A 119 -0.15 16.06 -11.89
C ALA A 119 0.55 17.28 -11.29
N LEU A 120 1.84 17.16 -10.94
CA LEU A 120 2.64 18.27 -10.42
C LEU A 120 2.74 19.44 -11.41
N SER A 121 2.94 19.14 -12.70
CA SER A 121 3.02 20.16 -13.75
C SER A 121 1.70 20.90 -13.99
N LYS A 122 0.56 20.22 -13.76
CA LYS A 122 -0.80 20.78 -13.93
C LYS A 122 -1.33 21.44 -12.65
N GLY A 123 -0.63 21.31 -11.52
CA GLY A 123 -1.12 21.78 -10.21
C GLY A 123 -2.29 20.95 -9.65
N GLU A 124 -2.45 19.71 -10.12
CA GLU A 124 -3.50 18.80 -9.65
C GLU A 124 -3.11 18.13 -8.32
N THR A 125 -4.10 17.62 -7.58
CA THR A 125 -3.87 16.83 -6.36
C THR A 125 -3.08 15.56 -6.68
N LEU A 126 -1.89 15.45 -6.11
CA LEU A 126 -0.93 14.39 -6.41
C LEU A 126 -1.45 13.00 -6.01
N PRO A 127 -1.13 11.94 -6.77
CA PRO A 127 -1.52 10.56 -6.47
C PRO A 127 -0.64 9.97 -5.35
N VAL A 128 -0.69 10.57 -4.16
CA VAL A 128 0.22 10.24 -3.04
C VAL A 128 -0.58 9.83 -1.82
N LYS A 129 -0.25 8.67 -1.24
CA LYS A 129 -0.80 8.27 0.05
C LYS A 129 -0.29 9.21 1.15
N GLU A 130 -1.16 9.65 2.05
CA GLU A 130 -0.76 10.48 3.20
C GLU A 130 0.13 9.70 4.18
N ARG A 131 -0.11 8.39 4.29
CA ARG A 131 0.61 7.46 5.17
C ARG A 131 0.85 6.11 4.49
N ILE A 132 1.90 5.42 4.91
CA ILE A 132 2.14 4.01 4.57
C ILE A 132 1.09 3.16 5.32
N GLU A 133 0.28 2.40 4.58
CA GLU A 133 -0.57 1.37 5.15
C GLU A 133 0.26 0.11 5.41
N MET A 134 0.15 -0.48 6.60
CA MET A 134 0.79 -1.78 6.86
C MET A 134 -0.01 -2.84 6.11
N PRO A 135 0.62 -3.65 5.23
CA PRO A 135 -0.08 -4.76 4.60
C PRO A 135 -0.60 -5.69 5.69
N LEU A 136 -1.92 -5.88 5.78
CA LEU A 136 -2.49 -6.90 6.65
C LEU A 136 -2.08 -8.27 6.07
N ALA A 137 -1.46 -9.10 6.91
CA ALA A 137 -0.72 -10.32 6.54
C ALA A 137 -1.54 -11.44 5.85
N THR A 138 -2.75 -11.17 5.40
CA THR A 138 -3.62 -12.13 4.68
C THR A 138 -3.76 -11.84 3.19
N GLU A 139 -3.26 -10.71 2.71
CA GLU A 139 -3.32 -10.36 1.29
C GLU A 139 -2.10 -10.96 0.58
N LYS A 140 -2.29 -12.17 0.05
CA LYS A 140 -1.39 -12.71 -0.96
C LYS A 140 -1.40 -11.75 -2.16
N ALA A 141 -0.31 -11.04 -2.35
CA ALA A 141 0.28 -10.61 -3.63
C ALA A 141 -0.61 -10.15 -4.81
N ASP A 142 -1.85 -9.73 -4.59
CA ASP A 142 -2.68 -9.14 -5.64
C ASP A 142 -2.79 -7.65 -5.36
N ALA A 143 -2.29 -6.83 -6.28
CA ALA A 143 -2.22 -5.37 -6.24
C ALA A 143 -3.62 -4.72 -6.31
N GLY A 144 -4.50 -5.04 -5.35
CA GLY A 144 -5.87 -4.57 -5.32
C GLY A 144 -6.03 -3.16 -4.75
N LEU A 145 -7.23 -2.62 -4.95
CA LEU A 145 -7.72 -1.43 -4.28
C LEU A 145 -7.44 -1.50 -2.77
N THR A 146 -6.89 -0.43 -2.22
CA THR A 146 -6.69 -0.25 -0.78
C THR A 146 -7.46 0.99 -0.30
N PRO A 147 -7.84 1.08 0.99
CA PRO A 147 -8.56 2.24 1.52
C PRO A 147 -7.83 3.55 1.24
N GLY A 148 -6.51 3.57 1.36
CA GLY A 148 -5.67 4.72 1.05
C GLY A 148 -5.70 5.14 -0.42
N LEU A 149 -5.74 4.19 -1.36
CA LEU A 149 -5.89 4.51 -2.79
C LEU A 149 -7.28 5.06 -3.10
N LEU A 150 -8.33 4.49 -2.51
CA LEU A 150 -9.69 4.99 -2.66
C LEU A 150 -9.84 6.40 -2.06
N LYS A 151 -9.14 6.70 -0.95
CA LYS A 151 -9.06 8.05 -0.36
C LYS A 151 -8.35 9.05 -1.27
N ILE A 152 -7.31 8.63 -2.00
CA ILE A 152 -6.67 9.48 -3.01
C ILE A 152 -7.65 9.82 -4.12
N LEU A 153 -8.37 8.82 -4.65
CA LEU A 153 -9.40 9.06 -5.66
C LEU A 153 -10.48 10.00 -5.15
N HIS A 154 -10.92 9.82 -3.89
CA HIS A 154 -11.89 10.72 -3.28
C HIS A 154 -11.39 12.16 -3.23
N LYS A 155 -10.12 12.41 -2.91
CA LYS A 155 -9.57 13.78 -2.94
C LYS A 155 -9.48 14.36 -4.34
N GLN A 156 -9.19 13.53 -5.34
CA GLN A 156 -9.08 13.95 -6.74
C GLN A 156 -10.45 14.23 -7.39
N LEU A 157 -11.45 13.42 -7.05
CA LEU A 157 -12.73 13.37 -7.76
C LEU A 157 -13.91 13.90 -6.93
N SER A 158 -13.78 14.07 -5.61
CA SER A 158 -14.86 14.64 -4.77
C SER A 158 -15.38 16.02 -5.20
N PRO A 159 -14.62 16.92 -5.86
CA PRO A 159 -15.20 18.18 -6.35
C PRO A 159 -16.17 17.99 -7.52
N LYS A 160 -16.19 16.80 -8.13
CA LYS A 160 -17.01 16.44 -9.27
C LYS A 160 -18.06 15.44 -8.80
N ASP A 161 -19.30 15.90 -8.59
CA ASP A 161 -20.40 15.02 -8.20
C ASP A 161 -20.64 13.90 -9.24
N MET A 162 -20.46 14.24 -10.52
CA MET A 162 -20.50 13.33 -11.67
C MET A 162 -19.11 13.25 -12.32
N VAL A 163 -18.61 12.03 -12.49
CA VAL A 163 -17.29 11.75 -13.06
C VAL A 163 -17.45 10.92 -14.33
N ASN A 164 -16.80 11.34 -15.41
CA ASN A 164 -16.80 10.57 -16.66
C ASN A 164 -15.97 9.27 -16.49
N VAL A 165 -16.46 8.15 -17.02
CA VAL A 165 -15.79 6.85 -16.94
C VAL A 165 -14.37 6.89 -17.53
N ALA A 166 -14.14 7.67 -18.60
CA ALA A 166 -12.82 7.81 -19.20
C ALA A 166 -11.83 8.51 -18.25
N GLU A 167 -12.27 9.56 -17.55
CA GLU A 167 -11.46 10.25 -16.54
C GLU A 167 -11.18 9.32 -15.36
N LEU A 168 -12.20 8.58 -14.90
CA LEU A 168 -12.04 7.61 -13.83
C LEU A 168 -11.02 6.52 -14.18
N LYS A 169 -11.10 5.95 -15.39
CA LYS A 169 -10.14 4.96 -15.91
C LYS A 169 -8.71 5.52 -15.94
N GLU A 170 -8.55 6.78 -16.37
CA GLU A 170 -7.24 7.45 -16.37
C GLU A 170 -6.68 7.60 -14.94
N LYS A 171 -7.49 8.12 -14.00
CA LYS A 171 -7.07 8.29 -12.60
C LYS A 171 -6.80 6.94 -11.92
N TRP A 172 -7.57 5.91 -12.23
CA TRP A 172 -7.36 4.55 -11.75
C TRP A 172 -6.02 3.98 -12.23
N LYS A 173 -5.72 4.15 -13.52
CA LYS A 173 -4.44 3.75 -14.12
C LYS A 173 -3.26 4.51 -13.51
N HIS A 174 -3.41 5.80 -13.19
CA HIS A 174 -2.37 6.57 -12.50
C HIS A 174 -2.00 6.03 -11.11
N LEU A 175 -2.89 5.27 -10.48
CA LEU A 175 -2.63 4.57 -9.22
C LEU A 175 -2.07 3.15 -9.41
N CYS A 176 -1.83 2.74 -10.66
CA CYS A 176 -1.35 1.41 -11.03
C CYS A 176 -2.28 0.28 -10.55
N LEU A 177 -3.59 0.54 -10.54
CA LEU A 177 -4.61 -0.44 -10.18
C LEU A 177 -5.05 -1.26 -11.40
N PRO A 178 -5.42 -2.55 -11.24
CA PRO A 178 -5.89 -3.41 -12.33
C PRO A 178 -7.19 -2.88 -12.95
N GLU A 179 -7.26 -2.83 -14.28
CA GLU A 179 -8.45 -2.36 -14.99
C GLU A 179 -9.62 -3.32 -14.81
N GLU A 180 -9.34 -4.62 -14.68
CA GLU A 180 -10.34 -5.65 -14.44
C GLU A 180 -11.10 -5.41 -13.13
N GLN A 181 -10.41 -4.89 -12.10
CA GLN A 181 -11.05 -4.55 -10.83
C GLN A 181 -11.98 -3.34 -10.98
N LEU A 182 -11.60 -2.35 -11.79
CA LEU A 182 -12.46 -1.20 -12.07
C LEU A 182 -13.70 -1.61 -12.85
N ASP A 183 -13.52 -2.41 -13.90
CA ASP A 183 -14.63 -2.89 -14.71
C ASP A 183 -15.58 -3.76 -13.88
N ALA A 184 -15.06 -4.59 -12.96
CA ALA A 184 -15.88 -5.36 -12.02
C ALA A 184 -16.71 -4.46 -11.09
N ILE A 185 -16.15 -3.36 -10.58
CA ILE A 185 -16.89 -2.37 -9.77
C ILE A 185 -17.98 -1.69 -10.60
N LEU A 186 -17.64 -1.28 -11.82
CA LEU A 186 -18.59 -0.61 -12.73
C LEU A 186 -19.73 -1.53 -13.18
N GLN A 187 -19.54 -2.85 -13.15
CA GLN A 187 -20.59 -3.83 -13.45
C GLN A 187 -21.59 -4.06 -12.30
N LEU A 188 -21.28 -3.63 -11.07
CA LEU A 188 -22.18 -3.79 -9.93
C LEU A 188 -23.43 -2.92 -10.01
N ASP A 189 -23.39 -1.84 -10.79
CA ASP A 189 -24.52 -0.95 -11.03
C ASP A 189 -24.55 -0.51 -12.50
N ASN A 190 -25.69 -0.04 -12.99
CA ASN A 190 -25.85 0.33 -14.39
C ASN A 190 -25.36 1.76 -14.66
N PHE A 191 -24.04 1.97 -14.58
CA PHE A 191 -23.43 3.25 -14.92
C PHE A 191 -23.41 3.49 -16.42
N GLY A 192 -23.72 4.73 -16.83
CA GLY A 192 -23.60 5.18 -18.21
C GLY A 192 -22.20 5.71 -18.52
N GLU A 193 -22.14 6.81 -19.28
CA GLU A 193 -20.88 7.52 -19.54
C GLU A 193 -20.38 8.33 -18.34
N GLU A 194 -21.28 8.69 -17.44
CA GLU A 194 -21.02 9.42 -16.21
C GLU A 194 -21.46 8.60 -15.00
N VAL A 195 -20.66 8.71 -13.94
CA VAL A 195 -20.79 7.96 -12.69
C VAL A 195 -20.95 8.95 -11.56
N GLU A 196 -21.99 8.77 -10.74
CA GLU A 196 -22.14 9.54 -9.51
C GLU A 196 -21.05 9.12 -8.51
N TRP A 197 -20.17 10.05 -8.15
CA TRP A 197 -18.94 9.73 -7.40
C TRP A 197 -19.22 9.02 -6.07
N MET A 198 -20.27 9.43 -5.36
CA MET A 198 -20.63 8.84 -4.07
C MET A 198 -21.10 7.38 -4.19
N LYS A 199 -21.79 7.01 -5.28
CA LYS A 199 -22.18 5.62 -5.56
C LYS A 199 -20.97 4.77 -5.86
N PHE A 200 -20.08 5.26 -6.73
CA PHE A 200 -18.83 4.56 -7.03
C PHE A 200 -17.96 4.38 -5.79
N LEU A 201 -17.85 5.42 -4.95
CA LEU A 201 -17.12 5.33 -3.68
C LEU A 201 -17.70 4.24 -2.79
N ALA A 202 -19.03 4.16 -2.69
CA ALA A 202 -19.71 3.12 -1.91
C ALA A 202 -19.33 1.72 -2.41
N LEU A 203 -19.38 1.49 -3.73
CA LEU A 203 -18.99 0.21 -4.33
C LEU A 203 -17.49 -0.07 -4.14
N GLY A 204 -16.63 0.94 -4.23
CA GLY A 204 -15.22 0.80 -3.88
C GLY A 204 -15.04 0.35 -2.43
N CYS A 205 -15.84 0.87 -1.51
CA CYS A 205 -15.85 0.42 -0.12
C CYS A 205 -16.42 -1.00 0.05
N SER A 206 -17.33 -1.46 -0.80
CA SER A 206 -17.84 -2.84 -0.77
C SER A 206 -16.83 -3.86 -1.26
N VAL A 207 -15.97 -3.49 -2.22
CA VAL A 207 -14.84 -4.35 -2.62
C VAL A 207 -13.82 -4.51 -1.47
N LEU A 208 -13.63 -3.47 -0.67
CA LEU A 208 -12.74 -3.50 0.50
C LEU A 208 -13.36 -4.24 1.70
N GLY A 209 -14.67 -4.09 1.89
CA GLY A 209 -15.41 -4.63 3.02
C GLY A 209 -16.04 -5.98 2.73
N LYS A 210 -15.80 -6.99 3.59
CA LYS A 210 -16.44 -8.31 3.44
C LYS A 210 -17.93 -8.35 3.83
N SER A 211 -18.47 -7.22 4.29
CA SER A 211 -19.85 -7.06 4.73
C SER A 211 -20.29 -5.62 4.61
N LEU A 212 -21.60 -5.36 4.58
CA LEU A 212 -22.17 -4.01 4.53
C LEU A 212 -21.59 -3.09 5.61
N LEU A 213 -21.54 -3.55 6.86
CA LEU A 213 -21.02 -2.74 7.98
C LEU A 213 -19.51 -2.48 7.86
N SER A 214 -18.73 -3.44 7.36
CA SER A 214 -17.30 -3.23 7.08
C SER A 214 -17.10 -2.21 5.96
N SER A 215 -17.94 -2.25 4.93
CA SER A 215 -17.92 -1.30 3.81
C SER A 215 -18.24 0.11 4.30
N MET A 216 -19.26 0.24 5.15
CA MET A 216 -19.62 1.51 5.78
C MET A 216 -18.51 2.05 6.70
N LYS A 217 -17.79 1.16 7.40
CA LYS A 217 -16.60 1.56 8.17
C LYS A 217 -15.57 2.23 7.26
N HIS A 218 -15.22 1.60 6.13
CA HIS A 218 -14.28 2.18 5.17
C HIS A 218 -14.79 3.52 4.60
N ALA A 219 -16.08 3.60 4.26
CA ALA A 219 -16.68 4.83 3.76
C ALA A 219 -16.57 5.98 4.79
N CYS A 220 -16.86 5.72 6.07
CA CYS A 220 -16.72 6.70 7.14
C CYS A 220 -15.25 7.14 7.30
N GLU A 221 -14.30 6.21 7.28
CA GLU A 221 -12.86 6.50 7.39
C GLU A 221 -12.32 7.33 6.21
N ILE A 222 -12.90 7.17 5.02
CA ILE A 222 -12.50 7.90 3.82
C ILE A 222 -13.13 9.31 3.78
N LEU A 223 -14.42 9.41 4.13
CA LEU A 223 -15.20 10.65 4.03
C LEU A 223 -15.06 11.59 5.23
N THR A 224 -14.54 11.09 6.35
CA THR A 224 -14.43 11.90 7.55
C THR A 224 -13.47 13.08 7.38
N LYS A 225 -13.82 14.20 8.01
CA LYS A 225 -12.94 15.37 8.18
C LYS A 225 -12.10 15.28 9.45
N ASP A 226 -12.32 14.25 10.28
CA ASP A 226 -11.54 14.01 11.47
C ASP A 226 -10.09 13.63 11.10
N PRO A 227 -9.11 13.92 11.95
CA PRO A 227 -7.75 13.43 11.75
C PRO A 227 -7.74 11.89 11.69
N GLU A 228 -6.82 11.32 10.92
CA GLU A 228 -6.69 9.86 10.79
C GLU A 228 -6.49 9.19 12.17
N GLY A 229 -7.29 8.16 12.47
CA GLY A 229 -7.36 7.53 13.80
C GLY A 229 -8.35 8.20 14.77
N GLY A 230 -9.07 9.23 14.33
CA GLY A 230 -10.17 9.85 15.07
C GLY A 230 -11.46 9.02 15.04
N ALA A 231 -12.56 9.66 15.45
CA ALA A 231 -13.88 9.03 15.54
C ALA A 231 -14.54 8.72 14.18
N ALA A 232 -13.92 9.15 13.08
CA ALA A 232 -14.38 9.03 11.70
C ALA A 232 -15.84 9.46 11.52
N ARG A 233 -16.17 10.65 12.03
CA ARG A 233 -17.54 11.18 11.98
C ARG A 233 -17.91 11.59 10.57
N ILE A 234 -19.14 11.26 10.16
CA ILE A 234 -19.76 11.74 8.92
C ILE A 234 -21.21 12.22 9.19
N PRO A 235 -21.77 13.12 8.37
CA PRO A 235 -23.17 13.53 8.49
C PRO A 235 -24.13 12.36 8.29
N PHE A 236 -25.27 12.36 8.99
CA PHE A 236 -26.29 11.32 8.86
C PHE A 236 -26.81 11.18 7.42
N GLU A 237 -27.06 12.28 6.72
CA GLU A 237 -27.56 12.24 5.33
C GLU A 237 -26.60 11.52 4.37
N THR A 238 -25.28 11.68 4.60
CA THR A 238 -24.27 10.97 3.82
C THR A 238 -24.23 9.49 4.19
N PHE A 239 -24.32 9.18 5.48
CA PHE A 239 -24.35 7.80 5.96
C PHE A 239 -25.58 7.04 5.45
N SER A 240 -26.77 7.66 5.54
CA SER A 240 -28.04 7.06 5.12
C SER A 240 -28.05 6.77 3.63
N PHE A 241 -27.60 7.73 2.81
CA PHE A 241 -27.47 7.53 1.37
C PHE A 241 -26.59 6.33 1.02
N LEU A 242 -25.38 6.25 1.59
CA LEU A 242 -24.44 5.18 1.30
C LEU A 242 -24.93 3.82 1.79
N TYR A 243 -25.51 3.77 3.00
CA TYR A 243 -26.04 2.54 3.57
C TYR A 243 -27.21 1.98 2.75
N SER A 244 -28.20 2.83 2.43
CA SER A 244 -29.36 2.41 1.63
C SER A 244 -28.93 1.95 0.23
N TYR A 245 -27.99 2.66 -0.39
CA TYR A 245 -27.48 2.29 -1.70
C TYR A 245 -26.79 0.92 -1.67
N LEU A 246 -25.89 0.69 -0.71
CA LEU A 246 -25.21 -0.60 -0.59
C LEU A 246 -26.16 -1.74 -0.20
N ALA A 247 -27.12 -1.50 0.69
CA ALA A 247 -28.13 -2.48 1.04
C ALA A 247 -29.01 -2.86 -0.16
N CYS A 248 -29.31 -1.90 -1.04
CA CYS A 248 -30.05 -2.13 -2.27
C CYS A 248 -29.26 -3.00 -3.27
N ILE A 249 -27.95 -2.74 -3.42
CA ILE A 249 -27.07 -3.53 -4.29
C ILE A 249 -26.88 -4.96 -3.76
N ASP A 250 -26.74 -5.11 -2.44
CA ASP A 250 -26.58 -6.42 -1.78
C ASP A 250 -27.86 -7.28 -1.90
N GLY A 251 -29.05 -6.65 -1.83
CA GLY A 251 -30.34 -7.31 -2.06
C GLY A 251 -30.77 -8.33 -0.99
N GLU A 252 -29.89 -8.67 -0.04
CA GLU A 252 -30.18 -9.60 1.06
C GLU A 252 -30.99 -8.95 2.19
N ILE A 253 -30.95 -7.61 2.30
CA ILE A 253 -31.54 -6.85 3.40
C ILE A 253 -32.87 -6.23 2.94
N PRO A 254 -34.02 -6.63 3.52
CA PRO A 254 -35.30 -5.99 3.24
C PRO A 254 -35.29 -4.51 3.58
N GLU A 255 -35.98 -3.71 2.76
CA GLU A 255 -36.12 -2.25 2.93
C GLU A 255 -36.58 -1.87 4.34
N GLU A 256 -37.55 -2.60 4.91
CA GLU A 256 -38.03 -2.39 6.29
C GLU A 256 -36.91 -2.50 7.35
N LYS A 257 -35.97 -3.43 7.18
CA LYS A 257 -34.83 -3.58 8.10
C LYS A 257 -33.81 -2.46 7.91
N THR A 258 -33.60 -2.04 6.67
CA THR A 258 -32.74 -0.91 6.32
C THR A 258 -33.27 0.37 6.95
N GLU A 259 -34.57 0.65 6.80
CA GLU A 259 -35.24 1.81 7.39
C GLU A 259 -35.21 1.78 8.92
N ALA A 260 -35.51 0.63 9.54
CA ALA A 260 -35.47 0.48 11.00
C ALA A 260 -34.06 0.72 11.55
N PHE A 261 -33.04 0.19 10.88
CA PHE A 261 -31.64 0.44 11.24
C PHE A 261 -31.29 1.92 11.11
N LEU A 262 -31.63 2.56 9.99
CA LEU A 262 -31.37 3.98 9.77
C LEU A 262 -32.11 4.88 10.76
N HIS A 263 -33.34 4.51 11.17
CA HIS A 263 -34.07 5.22 12.22
C HIS A 263 -33.31 5.17 13.55
N GLY A 264 -32.82 4.00 13.95
CA GLY A 264 -31.99 3.87 15.16
C GLY A 264 -30.71 4.70 15.08
N ILE A 265 -30.02 4.69 13.93
CA ILE A 265 -28.82 5.51 13.72
C ILE A 265 -29.15 7.01 13.75
N LYS A 266 -30.31 7.41 13.25
CA LYS A 266 -30.78 8.81 13.28
C LYS A 266 -30.96 9.30 14.70
N GLU A 267 -31.56 8.50 15.59
CA GLU A 267 -31.70 8.86 17.01
C GLU A 267 -30.34 9.13 17.68
N TYR A 268 -29.32 8.30 17.38
CA TYR A 268 -27.95 8.55 17.86
C TYR A 268 -27.35 9.81 17.24
N ALA A 269 -27.57 10.04 15.94
CA ALA A 269 -27.05 11.20 15.24
C ALA A 269 -27.65 12.50 15.78
N ASP A 270 -28.95 12.53 16.06
CA ASP A 270 -29.65 13.70 16.62
C ASP A 270 -29.06 14.11 17.98
N GLN A 271 -28.71 13.14 18.82
CA GLN A 271 -28.00 13.37 20.09
C GLN A 271 -26.54 13.83 19.89
N GLN A 272 -25.97 13.58 18.71
CA GLN A 272 -24.57 13.84 18.34
C GLN A 272 -24.44 14.98 17.31
N HIS A 273 -25.38 15.93 17.31
CA HIS A 273 -25.39 17.09 16.39
C HIS A 273 -25.47 16.71 14.90
N GLY A 274 -26.25 15.67 14.56
CA GLY A 274 -26.43 15.18 13.20
C GLY A 274 -25.28 14.35 12.64
N MET A 275 -24.32 13.95 13.49
CA MET A 275 -23.13 13.19 13.09
C MET A 275 -23.24 11.73 13.49
N VAL A 276 -22.83 10.83 12.60
CA VAL A 276 -22.73 9.40 12.84
C VAL A 276 -21.28 9.02 13.14
N LEU A 277 -21.07 8.25 14.21
CA LEU A 277 -19.77 7.70 14.59
C LEU A 277 -19.70 6.20 14.28
N LEU A 278 -18.49 5.69 14.03
CA LEU A 278 -18.25 4.25 13.84
C LEU A 278 -18.83 3.39 14.97
N ARG A 279 -18.73 3.85 16.23
CA ARG A 279 -19.25 3.12 17.39
C ARG A 279 -20.77 2.95 17.38
N ASN A 280 -21.51 3.81 16.67
CA ASN A 280 -22.97 3.76 16.67
C ASN A 280 -23.50 2.51 15.96
N PHE A 281 -22.70 1.93 15.05
CA PHE A 281 -23.11 0.77 14.24
C PHE A 281 -22.14 -0.42 14.27
N LEU A 282 -20.94 -0.27 14.86
CA LEU A 282 -19.97 -1.37 14.98
C LEU A 282 -19.99 -2.08 16.33
N THR A 283 -20.61 -1.53 17.36
CA THR A 283 -20.82 -2.29 18.60
C THR A 283 -21.91 -3.32 18.37
N PRO A 284 -21.69 -4.60 18.72
CA PRO A 284 -22.81 -5.53 18.81
C PRO A 284 -23.75 -4.98 19.87
N SER A 285 -24.91 -4.49 19.44
CA SER A 285 -26.01 -4.25 20.37
C SER A 285 -26.30 -5.60 21.05
N PRO A 286 -26.32 -5.71 22.38
CA PRO A 286 -26.67 -6.95 23.08
C PRO A 286 -28.14 -7.38 22.89
N PHE A 287 -28.84 -6.76 21.95
CA PHE A 287 -30.25 -6.98 21.62
C PHE A 287 -30.43 -7.00 20.11
N PHE A 288 -29.93 -8.03 19.44
CA PHE A 288 -30.48 -8.60 18.22
C PHE A 288 -30.21 -10.11 18.22
#